data_AF-A0A2J8XZS2-F1
#
_entry.id   AF-A0A2J8XZS2-F1
#
_cell.length_a   1.000
_cell.length_b   1.000
_cell.length_c   1.000
_cell.angle_alpha   90.00
_cell.angle_beta   90.00
_cell.angle_gamma   90.00
#
_symmetry.space_group_name_H-M   'P 1'
#
loop_
_entity.id
_entity.type
_entity.pdbx_description
1 polymer ?
#
loop_
_entity_poly.entity_id
_entity_poly.type
_entity_poly.pdbx_seq_one_letter_code
_entity_poly.pdbx_strand_id
1 'polypeptide(L)'
;MIDHLVTLKINHWDGVIRELAAKALHNLAQQAPEFSATQVLPRLLSMTLSPDLHTRHGSILACAEVAYALYKLAARENRPVTDHLDEQAVQGLKQIHQQLYDRQLYRGLGGQLMRQAVCVLIEKLSLSKMPFRGDIVIDGWQWLINDTLRHLHLISSHSRQQIKDAAVSALAALCSEYYVKEPGEADPAIQEELITQYLAELWNPEEMTRCGFSLALGALPGFLLKGRLQQVLTGLRAVTHTSP
;
A
#
# COMPACT_ATOMS: atom_id res chain seq x y z
N MET A 1 -23.16 11.16 -10.33
CA MET A 1 -22.07 10.27 -10.83
C MET A 1 -21.33 9.60 -9.68
N ILE A 2 -20.79 10.35 -8.70
CA ILE A 2 -20.09 9.78 -7.52
C ILE A 2 -20.92 8.69 -6.82
N ASP A 3 -22.18 8.96 -6.49
CA ASP A 3 -23.07 7.97 -5.86
C ASP A 3 -23.27 6.69 -6.68
N HIS A 4 -23.31 6.81 -8.01
CA HIS A 4 -23.43 5.67 -8.89
C HIS A 4 -22.20 4.76 -8.80
N LEU A 5 -20.99 5.35 -8.77
CA LEU A 5 -19.75 4.58 -8.62
C LEU A 5 -19.70 3.87 -7.26
N VAL A 6 -20.01 4.59 -6.17
CA VAL A 6 -20.00 4.05 -4.80
C VAL A 6 -21.07 2.97 -4.60
N THR A 7 -22.22 3.08 -5.26
CA THR A 7 -23.33 2.15 -5.06
C THR A 7 -23.24 0.92 -5.98
N LEU A 8 -22.76 1.10 -7.21
CA LEU A 8 -22.90 0.08 -8.26
C LEU A 8 -21.59 -0.41 -8.89
N LYS A 9 -20.47 0.28 -8.67
CA LYS A 9 -19.20 -0.05 -9.37
C LYS A 9 -18.09 -0.51 -8.45
N ILE A 10 -17.99 0.01 -7.23
CA ILE A 10 -16.97 -0.47 -6.27
C ILE A 10 -17.25 -1.90 -5.76
N ASN A 11 -18.47 -2.40 -5.90
CA ASN A 11 -18.86 -3.77 -5.51
C ASN A 11 -19.03 -4.71 -6.70
N HIS A 12 -18.62 -4.28 -7.90
CA HIS A 12 -18.76 -5.09 -9.10
C HIS A 12 -17.92 -6.39 -9.01
N TRP A 13 -18.37 -7.48 -9.63
CA TRP A 13 -17.68 -8.78 -9.58
C TRP A 13 -16.30 -8.74 -10.29
N ASP A 14 -16.21 -8.01 -11.40
CA ASP A 14 -14.96 -7.73 -12.11
C ASP A 14 -14.07 -6.76 -11.33
N GLY A 15 -12.85 -7.20 -11.00
CA GLY A 15 -11.85 -6.40 -10.28
C GLY A 15 -11.37 -5.17 -11.03
N VAL A 16 -11.26 -5.25 -12.37
CA VAL A 16 -10.83 -4.11 -13.19
C VAL A 16 -11.85 -2.98 -13.10
N ILE A 17 -13.15 -3.30 -13.10
CA ILE A 17 -14.21 -2.30 -12.93
C ILE A 17 -14.12 -1.65 -11.55
N ARG A 18 -13.81 -2.41 -10.49
CA ARG A 18 -13.62 -1.83 -9.14
C ARG A 18 -12.43 -0.87 -9.09
N GLU A 19 -11.30 -1.24 -9.70
CA GLU A 19 -10.11 -0.39 -9.77
C GLU A 19 -10.35 0.88 -10.58
N LEU A 20 -11.00 0.77 -11.74
CA LEU A 20 -11.37 1.94 -12.55
C LEU A 20 -12.38 2.83 -11.83
N ALA A 21 -13.31 2.26 -11.07
CA ALA A 21 -14.24 3.03 -10.26
C ALA A 21 -13.52 3.83 -9.15
N ALA A 22 -12.55 3.22 -8.47
CA ALA A 22 -11.73 3.91 -7.48
C ALA A 22 -10.92 5.07 -8.10
N LYS A 23 -10.29 4.85 -9.25
CA LYS A 23 -9.57 5.90 -10.01
C LYS A 23 -10.50 7.00 -10.53
N ALA A 24 -11.72 6.66 -10.94
CA ALA A 24 -12.71 7.65 -11.32
C ALA A 24 -13.17 8.49 -10.11
N LEU A 25 -13.31 7.88 -8.93
CA LEU A 25 -13.59 8.58 -7.68
C LEU A 25 -12.45 9.54 -7.31
N HIS A 26 -11.18 9.18 -7.53
CA HIS A 26 -10.04 10.10 -7.35
C HIS A 26 -10.23 11.42 -8.13
N ASN A 27 -10.61 11.32 -9.41
CA ASN A 27 -10.77 12.48 -10.28
C ASN A 27 -11.99 13.30 -9.88
N LEU A 28 -13.09 12.64 -9.52
CA LEU A 28 -14.34 13.30 -9.12
C LEU A 28 -14.26 13.94 -7.74
N ALA A 29 -13.47 13.38 -6.81
CA ALA A 29 -13.30 13.94 -5.47
C ALA A 29 -12.67 15.33 -5.51
N GLN A 30 -11.78 15.61 -6.48
CA GLN A 30 -11.24 16.96 -6.69
C GLN A 30 -12.30 17.97 -7.15
N GLN A 31 -13.43 17.51 -7.71
CA GLN A 31 -14.52 18.38 -8.18
C GLN A 31 -15.59 18.61 -7.11
N ALA A 32 -15.63 17.77 -6.08
CA ALA A 32 -16.60 17.85 -4.99
C ALA A 32 -15.95 17.44 -3.65
N PRO A 33 -14.93 18.16 -3.18
CA PRO A 33 -14.10 17.73 -2.05
C PRO A 33 -14.88 17.65 -0.74
N GLU A 34 -15.78 18.59 -0.45
CA GLU A 34 -16.59 18.57 0.78
C GLU A 34 -17.55 17.37 0.78
N PHE A 35 -18.19 17.07 -0.35
CA PHE A 35 -19.07 15.90 -0.49
C PHE A 35 -18.27 14.59 -0.35
N SER A 36 -17.08 14.54 -0.96
CA SER A 36 -16.20 13.38 -0.86
C SER A 36 -15.71 13.13 0.57
N ALA A 37 -15.34 14.19 1.29
CA ALA A 37 -14.91 14.13 2.68
C ALA A 37 -16.04 13.73 3.63
N THR A 38 -17.20 14.37 3.53
CA THR A 38 -18.26 14.28 4.55
C THR A 38 -19.27 13.16 4.31
N GLN A 39 -19.43 12.69 3.06
CA GLN A 39 -20.42 11.66 2.72
C GLN A 39 -19.79 10.41 2.12
N VAL A 40 -18.91 10.58 1.12
CA VAL A 40 -18.35 9.44 0.38
C VAL A 40 -17.39 8.64 1.24
N LEU A 41 -16.38 9.29 1.82
CA LEU A 41 -15.34 8.60 2.58
C LEU A 41 -15.89 7.85 3.82
N PRO A 42 -16.78 8.43 4.65
CA PRO A 42 -17.39 7.70 5.76
C PRO A 42 -18.18 6.47 5.30
N ARG A 43 -18.92 6.59 4.20
CA ARG A 43 -19.65 5.47 3.59
C ARG A 43 -18.68 4.38 3.13
N LEU A 44 -17.61 4.74 2.43
CA LEU A 44 -16.59 3.78 1.98
C LEU A 44 -15.92 3.08 3.17
N LEU A 45 -15.56 3.82 4.22
CA LEU A 45 -14.94 3.27 5.44
C LEU A 45 -15.83 2.20 6.08
N SER A 46 -17.14 2.44 6.20
CA SER A 46 -18.09 1.44 6.72
C SER A 46 -18.14 0.14 5.89
N MET A 47 -17.77 0.20 4.61
CA MET A 47 -17.82 -0.93 3.68
C MET A 47 -16.51 -1.74 3.65
N THR A 48 -15.42 -1.23 4.24
CA THR A 48 -14.10 -1.90 4.30
C THR A 48 -14.08 -3.17 5.14
N LEU A 49 -15.14 -3.42 5.93
CA LEU A 49 -15.34 -4.65 6.69
C LEU A 49 -16.61 -5.40 6.27
N SER A 50 -17.17 -5.06 5.10
CA SER A 50 -18.33 -5.77 4.54
C SER A 50 -18.03 -7.28 4.44
N PRO A 51 -19.00 -8.17 4.72
CA PRO A 51 -18.83 -9.61 4.49
C PRO A 51 -18.64 -9.92 2.99
N ASP A 52 -19.22 -9.11 2.10
CA ASP A 52 -19.04 -9.24 0.66
C ASP A 52 -17.62 -8.86 0.24
N LEU A 53 -16.93 -9.82 -0.40
CA LEU A 53 -15.53 -9.70 -0.79
C LEU A 53 -15.29 -8.56 -1.79
N HIS A 54 -16.20 -8.38 -2.75
CA HIS A 54 -16.04 -7.38 -3.81
C HIS A 54 -16.26 -5.97 -3.27
N THR A 55 -17.30 -5.77 -2.47
CA THR A 55 -17.58 -4.55 -1.72
C THR A 55 -16.39 -4.16 -0.84
N ARG A 56 -15.86 -5.12 -0.08
CA ARG A 56 -14.70 -4.90 0.78
C ARG A 56 -13.47 -4.47 -0.02
N HIS A 57 -13.15 -5.19 -1.10
CA HIS A 57 -12.02 -4.86 -1.97
C HIS A 57 -12.14 -3.46 -2.57
N GLY A 58 -13.27 -3.16 -3.22
CA GLY A 58 -13.42 -1.87 -3.91
C GLY A 58 -13.57 -0.68 -2.96
N SER A 59 -14.12 -0.88 -1.76
CA SER A 59 -14.16 0.19 -0.74
C SER A 59 -12.76 0.54 -0.23
N ILE A 60 -11.87 -0.43 0.01
CA ILE A 60 -10.48 -0.16 0.41
C ILE A 60 -9.74 0.63 -0.69
N LEU A 61 -9.86 0.20 -1.94
CA LEU A 61 -9.27 0.92 -3.09
C LEU A 61 -9.84 2.34 -3.22
N ALA A 62 -11.15 2.50 -3.08
CA ALA A 62 -11.79 3.80 -3.17
C ALA A 62 -11.39 4.73 -1.99
N CYS A 63 -11.27 4.20 -0.77
CA CYS A 63 -10.73 4.94 0.37
C CYS A 63 -9.33 5.49 0.08
N ALA A 64 -8.45 4.64 -0.47
CA ALA A 64 -7.09 5.02 -0.85
C ALA A 64 -7.06 6.17 -1.87
N GLU A 65 -7.85 6.02 -2.94
CA GLU A 65 -7.90 6.98 -4.05
C GLU A 65 -8.55 8.31 -3.66
N VAL A 66 -9.64 8.29 -2.88
CA VAL A 66 -10.32 9.49 -2.39
C VAL A 66 -9.45 10.25 -1.39
N ALA A 67 -8.82 9.55 -0.43
CA ALA A 67 -7.93 10.19 0.53
C ALA A 67 -6.76 10.90 -0.17
N TYR A 68 -6.16 10.23 -1.17
CA TYR A 68 -5.07 10.83 -1.96
C TYR A 68 -5.51 11.99 -2.85
N ALA A 69 -6.73 11.93 -3.42
CA ALA A 69 -7.28 13.04 -4.18
C ALA A 69 -7.44 14.30 -3.32
N LEU A 70 -8.01 14.15 -2.13
CA LEU A 70 -8.22 15.25 -1.18
C LEU A 70 -6.89 15.83 -0.69
N TYR A 71 -5.91 14.97 -0.39
CA TYR A 71 -4.55 15.44 -0.09
C TYR A 71 -3.93 16.24 -1.24
N LYS A 72 -4.00 15.74 -2.48
CA LYS A 72 -3.45 16.45 -3.64
C LYS A 72 -4.12 17.80 -3.85
N LEU A 73 -5.42 17.90 -3.58
CA LEU A 73 -6.13 19.18 -3.64
C LEU A 73 -5.63 20.13 -2.55
N ALA A 74 -5.58 19.68 -1.28
CA ALA A 74 -5.05 20.47 -0.17
C ALA A 74 -3.64 21.01 -0.46
N ALA A 75 -2.76 20.12 -0.95
CA ALA A 75 -1.38 20.47 -1.28
C ALA A 75 -1.28 21.52 -2.41
N ARG A 76 -2.17 21.47 -3.42
CA ARG A 76 -2.25 22.50 -4.48
C ARG A 76 -2.72 23.84 -3.95
N GLU A 77 -3.60 23.82 -2.94
CA GLU A 77 -4.16 25.01 -2.29
C GLU A 77 -3.27 25.54 -1.15
N ASN A 78 -2.11 24.92 -0.90
CA ASN A 78 -1.26 25.18 0.27
C ASN A 78 -2.01 25.09 1.62
N ARG A 79 -2.96 24.16 1.70
CA ARG A 79 -3.74 23.85 2.89
C ARG A 79 -3.31 22.52 3.50
N PRO A 80 -3.42 22.35 4.83
CA PRO A 80 -3.20 21.06 5.44
C PRO A 80 -4.30 20.07 5.02
N VAL A 81 -3.96 18.78 4.94
CA VAL A 81 -4.93 17.73 4.58
C VAL A 81 -6.11 17.64 5.56
N THR A 82 -5.90 18.10 6.79
CA THR A 82 -6.91 18.16 7.87
C THR A 82 -8.09 19.07 7.52
N ASP A 83 -7.95 19.97 6.55
CA ASP A 83 -9.06 20.82 6.08
C ASP A 83 -10.11 20.01 5.30
N HIS A 84 -9.71 18.86 4.72
CA HIS A 84 -10.62 17.97 4.00
C HIS A 84 -10.81 16.62 4.68
N LEU A 85 -9.86 16.15 5.50
CA LEU A 85 -9.95 14.89 6.22
C LEU A 85 -9.98 15.14 7.71
N ASP A 86 -11.12 14.89 8.34
CA ASP A 86 -11.25 14.96 9.79
C ASP A 86 -10.49 13.81 10.48
N GLU A 87 -10.30 13.95 11.79
CA GLU A 87 -9.59 12.97 12.61
C GLU A 87 -10.24 11.58 12.56
N GLN A 88 -11.57 11.51 12.46
CA GLN A 88 -12.30 10.25 12.37
C GLN A 88 -12.00 9.51 11.05
N ALA A 89 -11.95 10.22 9.93
CA ALA A 89 -11.59 9.66 8.64
C ALA A 89 -10.13 9.18 8.63
N VAL A 90 -9.21 9.98 9.16
CA VAL A 90 -7.79 9.62 9.28
C VAL A 90 -7.62 8.36 10.14
N GLN A 91 -8.29 8.29 11.28
CA GLN A 91 -8.26 7.13 12.17
C GLN A 91 -8.92 5.90 11.50
N GLY A 92 -10.01 6.09 10.77
CA GLY A 92 -10.67 5.04 10.01
C GLY A 92 -9.74 4.43 8.96
N LEU A 93 -9.04 5.27 8.19
CA LEU A 93 -8.04 4.84 7.20
C LEU A 93 -6.89 4.07 7.86
N LYS A 94 -6.39 4.56 9.00
CA LYS A 94 -5.32 3.92 9.79
C LYS A 94 -5.69 2.50 10.21
N GLN A 95 -6.93 2.30 10.64
CA GLN A 95 -7.38 1.04 11.23
C GLN A 95 -7.68 -0.07 10.21
N ILE A 96 -7.80 0.23 8.92
CA ILE A 96 -8.17 -0.78 7.89
C ILE A 96 -7.26 -2.00 7.95
N HIS A 97 -5.94 -1.80 7.99
CA HIS A 97 -5.00 -2.91 8.05
C HIS A 97 -5.22 -3.79 9.29
N GLN A 98 -5.24 -3.17 10.48
CA GLN A 98 -5.38 -3.90 11.75
C GLN A 98 -6.69 -4.67 11.81
N GLN A 99 -7.80 -4.06 11.39
CA GLN A 99 -9.11 -4.71 11.41
C GLN A 99 -9.19 -5.93 10.46
N LEU A 100 -8.52 -5.86 9.30
CA LEU A 100 -8.42 -7.01 8.38
C LEU A 100 -7.50 -8.11 8.93
N TYR A 101 -6.40 -7.71 9.58
CA TYR A 101 -5.46 -8.62 10.22
C TYR A 101 -6.13 -9.42 11.34
N ASP A 102 -6.80 -8.74 12.27
CA ASP A 102 -7.47 -9.37 13.42
C ASP A 102 -8.54 -10.38 12.98
N ARG A 103 -9.23 -10.08 11.87
CA ARG A 103 -10.25 -10.94 11.26
C ARG A 103 -9.68 -12.02 10.34
N GLN A 104 -8.35 -12.13 10.22
CA GLN A 104 -7.66 -13.11 9.38
C GLN A 104 -8.05 -13.04 7.89
N LEU A 105 -8.38 -11.84 7.40
CA LEU A 105 -8.92 -11.62 6.04
C LEU A 105 -7.85 -11.61 4.93
N TYR A 106 -6.58 -11.83 5.27
CA TYR A 106 -5.47 -11.96 4.32
C TYR A 106 -5.20 -13.41 3.85
N ARG A 107 -6.01 -14.38 4.32
CA ARG A 107 -5.87 -15.81 3.99
C ARG A 107 -6.75 -16.22 2.81
N GLY A 108 -6.32 -17.26 2.08
CA GLY A 108 -7.07 -17.83 0.95
C GLY A 108 -7.21 -16.90 -0.25
N LEU A 109 -8.12 -17.23 -1.17
CA LEU A 109 -8.33 -16.49 -2.42
C LEU A 109 -8.78 -15.04 -2.16
N GLY A 110 -9.71 -14.84 -1.22
CA GLY A 110 -10.14 -13.50 -0.81
C GLY A 110 -8.99 -12.68 -0.22
N GLY A 111 -8.04 -13.33 0.46
CA GLY A 111 -6.85 -12.71 1.00
C GLY A 111 -5.91 -12.11 -0.05
N GLN A 112 -5.82 -12.70 -1.24
CA GLN A 112 -5.03 -12.14 -2.34
C GLN A 112 -5.54 -10.76 -2.75
N LEU A 113 -6.86 -10.62 -2.89
CA LEU A 113 -7.51 -9.34 -3.17
C LEU A 113 -7.26 -8.33 -2.03
N MET A 114 -7.39 -8.75 -0.77
CA MET A 114 -7.16 -7.85 0.37
C MET A 114 -5.70 -7.37 0.43
N ARG A 115 -4.72 -8.25 0.17
CA ARG A 115 -3.30 -7.87 0.12
C ARG A 115 -3.04 -6.82 -0.94
N GLN A 116 -3.56 -7.02 -2.15
CA GLN A 116 -3.48 -6.03 -3.23
C GLN A 116 -4.04 -4.68 -2.79
N ALA A 117 -5.30 -4.67 -2.33
CA ALA A 117 -6.02 -3.44 -2.00
C ALA A 117 -5.37 -2.67 -0.86
N VAL A 118 -4.86 -3.38 0.16
CA VAL A 118 -4.19 -2.73 1.29
C VAL A 118 -2.77 -2.27 0.91
N CYS A 119 -2.05 -2.96 0.01
CA CYS A 119 -0.80 -2.40 -0.53
C CYS A 119 -1.06 -1.08 -1.27
N VAL A 120 -2.11 -1.02 -2.11
CA VAL A 120 -2.52 0.24 -2.75
C VAL A 120 -2.92 1.30 -1.72
N LEU A 121 -3.63 0.92 -0.65
CA LEU A 121 -3.94 1.83 0.45
C LEU A 121 -2.67 2.41 1.09
N ILE A 122 -1.72 1.55 1.46
CA ILE A 122 -0.45 1.96 2.08
C ILE A 122 0.31 2.92 1.16
N GLU A 123 0.41 2.59 -0.13
CA GLU A 123 1.05 3.46 -1.13
C GLU A 123 0.40 4.85 -1.13
N LYS A 124 -0.93 4.92 -1.29
CA LYS A 124 -1.66 6.19 -1.39
C LYS A 124 -1.64 6.99 -0.09
N LEU A 125 -1.74 6.36 1.07
CA LEU A 125 -1.66 7.05 2.36
C LEU A 125 -0.24 7.57 2.63
N SER A 126 0.81 6.83 2.22
CA SER A 126 2.19 7.30 2.31
C SER A 126 2.44 8.49 1.38
N LEU A 127 1.98 8.42 0.12
CA LEU A 127 2.05 9.55 -0.81
C LEU A 127 1.22 10.76 -0.36
N SER A 128 0.19 10.53 0.46
CA SER A 128 -0.62 11.57 1.09
C SER A 128 0.01 12.17 2.34
N LYS A 129 1.21 11.73 2.73
CA LYS A 129 1.90 12.18 3.95
C LYS A 129 1.01 12.14 5.18
N MET A 130 0.24 11.05 5.31
CA MET A 130 -0.67 10.91 6.45
C MET A 130 0.11 10.99 7.76
N PRO A 131 -0.48 11.58 8.82
CA PRO A 131 0.24 11.89 10.06
C PRO A 131 0.42 10.65 10.95
N PHE A 132 1.11 9.63 10.44
CA PHE A 132 1.34 8.34 11.11
C PHE A 132 2.83 8.10 11.46
N ARG A 133 3.69 9.11 11.35
CA ARG A 133 5.10 8.97 11.69
C ARG A 133 5.25 8.62 13.18
N GLY A 134 5.94 7.52 13.47
CA GLY A 134 6.13 7.00 14.82
C GLY A 134 4.94 6.20 15.39
N ASP A 135 3.88 6.00 14.61
CA ASP A 135 2.74 5.15 15.00
C ASP A 135 3.05 3.67 14.66
N ILE A 136 2.60 2.76 15.53
CA ILE A 136 2.75 1.29 15.37
C ILE A 136 2.15 0.76 14.05
N VAL A 137 1.25 1.52 13.43
CA VAL A 137 0.66 1.16 12.14
C VAL A 137 1.71 1.00 11.04
N ILE A 138 2.83 1.74 11.11
CA ILE A 138 3.90 1.65 10.11
C ILE A 138 4.57 0.27 10.14
N ASP A 139 4.76 -0.30 11.33
CA ASP A 139 5.30 -1.66 11.48
C ASP A 139 4.33 -2.70 10.93
N GLY A 140 3.02 -2.52 11.15
CA GLY A 140 1.98 -3.38 10.58
C GLY A 140 1.94 -3.33 9.06
N TRP A 141 2.07 -2.13 8.48
CA TRP A 141 2.13 -1.94 7.03
C TRP A 141 3.39 -2.57 6.42
N GLN A 142 4.55 -2.36 7.04
CA GLN A 142 5.81 -2.99 6.62
C GLN A 142 5.73 -4.52 6.73
N TRP A 143 5.13 -5.03 7.81
CA TRP A 143 4.87 -6.47 7.99
C TRP A 143 4.00 -7.01 6.85
N LEU A 144 2.88 -6.36 6.52
CA LEU A 144 1.98 -6.83 5.45
C LEU A 144 2.68 -6.86 4.09
N ILE A 145 3.48 -5.83 3.77
CA ILE A 145 4.25 -5.77 2.53
C ILE A 145 5.22 -6.95 2.47
N ASN A 146 6.02 -7.13 3.52
CA ASN A 146 7.01 -8.20 3.59
C ASN A 146 6.35 -9.59 3.53
N ASP A 147 5.26 -9.78 4.27
CA ASP A 147 4.47 -11.02 4.28
C ASP A 147 3.84 -11.31 2.90
N THR A 148 3.43 -10.27 2.18
CA THR A 148 2.91 -10.40 0.81
C THR A 148 3.99 -10.81 -0.18
N LEU A 149 5.20 -10.24 -0.07
CA LEU A 149 6.35 -10.61 -0.90
C LEU A 149 6.81 -12.06 -0.61
N ARG A 150 6.82 -12.48 0.66
CA ARG A 150 7.17 -13.86 1.07
C ARG A 150 6.23 -14.92 0.54
N HIS A 151 4.95 -14.59 0.44
CA HIS A 151 3.91 -15.55 0.05
C HIS A 151 3.50 -15.42 -1.42
N LEU A 152 4.27 -14.72 -2.27
CA LEU A 152 3.98 -14.58 -3.70
C LEU A 152 3.81 -15.93 -4.43
N HIS A 153 4.52 -16.98 -3.99
CA HIS A 153 4.41 -18.33 -4.54
C HIS A 153 3.01 -18.96 -4.32
N LEU A 154 2.29 -18.55 -3.27
CA LEU A 154 0.91 -18.99 -2.98
C LEU A 154 -0.16 -18.19 -3.74
N ILE A 155 0.25 -17.11 -4.42
CA ILE A 155 -0.66 -16.25 -5.17
C ILE A 155 -0.91 -16.83 -6.56
N SER A 156 -2.15 -16.74 -7.02
CA SER A 156 -2.54 -17.24 -8.34
C SER A 156 -1.72 -16.53 -9.44
N SER A 157 -1.35 -17.24 -10.51
CA SER A 157 -0.48 -16.69 -11.55
C SER A 157 -1.06 -15.43 -12.20
N HIS A 158 -2.38 -15.32 -12.31
CA HIS A 158 -3.05 -14.15 -12.90
C HIS A 158 -2.96 -12.88 -12.04
N SER A 159 -2.99 -12.99 -10.70
CA SER A 159 -2.94 -11.86 -9.78
C SER A 159 -1.53 -11.58 -9.23
N ARG A 160 -0.59 -12.53 -9.38
CA ARG A 160 0.76 -12.47 -8.79
C ARG A 160 1.53 -11.23 -9.18
N GLN A 161 1.55 -10.89 -10.47
CA GLN A 161 2.29 -9.72 -10.95
C GLN A 161 1.71 -8.42 -10.37
N GLN A 162 0.38 -8.27 -10.42
CA GLN A 162 -0.31 -7.10 -9.89
C GLN A 162 -0.08 -6.91 -8.38
N ILE A 163 -0.13 -7.99 -7.60
CA ILE A 163 0.09 -7.94 -6.15
C ILE A 163 1.54 -7.61 -5.83
N LYS A 164 2.49 -8.19 -6.58
CA LYS A 164 3.92 -7.88 -6.45
C LYS A 164 4.19 -6.40 -6.71
N ASP A 165 3.65 -5.85 -7.79
CA ASP A 165 3.84 -4.44 -8.16
C ASP A 165 3.20 -3.49 -7.15
N ALA A 166 2.03 -3.84 -6.62
CA ALA A 166 1.38 -3.10 -5.55
C ALA A 166 2.21 -3.10 -4.26
N ALA A 167 2.75 -4.26 -3.85
CA ALA A 167 3.59 -4.38 -2.66
C ALA A 167 4.90 -3.58 -2.79
N VAL A 168 5.53 -3.62 -3.97
CA VAL A 168 6.77 -2.86 -4.25
C VAL A 168 6.50 -1.35 -4.28
N SER A 169 5.40 -0.91 -4.90
CA SER A 169 5.00 0.51 -4.88
C SER A 169 4.70 1.00 -3.46
N ALA A 170 3.98 0.18 -2.68
CA ALA A 170 3.68 0.46 -1.28
C ALA A 170 4.95 0.60 -0.45
N LEU A 171 5.93 -0.29 -0.63
CA LEU A 171 7.22 -0.24 0.04
C LEU A 171 7.96 1.07 -0.27
N ALA A 172 8.11 1.39 -1.55
CA ALA A 172 8.85 2.58 -1.97
C ALA A 172 8.24 3.85 -1.38
N ALA A 173 6.91 3.95 -1.39
CA ALA A 173 6.18 5.09 -0.82
C ALA A 173 6.30 5.13 0.72
N LEU A 174 6.13 3.99 1.40
CA LEU A 174 6.25 3.89 2.87
C LEU A 174 7.65 4.29 3.33
N CYS A 175 8.69 3.72 2.71
CA CYS A 175 10.07 4.06 3.04
C CYS A 175 10.35 5.55 2.82
N SER A 176 9.88 6.12 1.71
CA SER A 176 10.12 7.52 1.36
C SER A 176 9.48 8.50 2.36
N GLU A 177 8.34 8.15 2.95
CA GLU A 177 7.64 9.04 3.88
C GLU A 177 8.02 8.80 5.34
N TYR A 178 8.13 7.55 5.78
CA TYR A 178 8.19 7.22 7.20
C TYR A 178 9.59 6.84 7.71
N TYR A 179 10.53 6.45 6.83
CA TYR A 179 11.89 6.05 7.24
C TYR A 179 12.96 7.13 7.00
N VAL A 180 12.54 8.33 6.62
CA VAL A 180 13.40 9.51 6.55
C VAL A 180 13.51 10.12 7.95
N LYS A 181 14.73 10.19 8.50
CA LYS A 181 15.01 10.81 9.80
C LYS A 181 15.32 12.30 9.65
N GLU A 182 16.26 12.60 8.74
CA GLU A 182 16.58 13.95 8.29
C GLU A 182 16.48 14.00 6.76
N PRO A 183 16.30 15.18 6.14
CA PRO A 183 16.23 15.28 4.68
C PRO A 183 17.43 14.60 3.99
N GLY A 184 17.19 13.43 3.40
CA GLY A 184 18.21 12.64 2.70
C GLY A 184 19.00 11.65 3.58
N GLU A 185 18.61 11.44 4.84
CA GLU A 185 19.23 10.45 5.73
C GLU A 185 18.20 9.46 6.30
N ALA A 186 18.52 8.17 6.19
CA ALA A 186 17.75 7.10 6.81
C ALA A 186 18.07 7.00 8.30
N ASP A 187 17.14 6.47 9.09
CA ASP A 187 17.52 5.93 10.40
C ASP A 187 18.47 4.73 10.21
N PRO A 188 19.72 4.77 10.75
CA PRO A 188 20.69 3.70 10.55
C PRO A 188 20.21 2.33 11.04
N ALA A 189 19.40 2.28 12.11
CA ALA A 189 18.90 1.02 12.65
C ALA A 189 17.89 0.38 11.69
N ILE A 190 16.95 1.19 11.19
CA ILE A 190 15.95 0.75 10.20
C ILE A 190 16.63 0.35 8.89
N GLN A 191 17.62 1.13 8.44
CA GLN A 191 18.37 0.83 7.22
C GLN A 191 19.08 -0.53 7.34
N GLU A 192 19.78 -0.79 8.45
CA GLU A 192 20.48 -2.04 8.69
C GLU A 192 19.52 -3.23 8.72
N GLU A 193 18.45 -3.13 9.51
CA GLU A 193 17.46 -4.19 9.68
C GLU A 193 16.79 -4.54 8.34
N LEU A 194 16.29 -3.53 7.62
CA LEU A 194 15.57 -3.72 6.36
C LEU A 194 16.47 -4.35 5.28
N ILE A 195 17.69 -3.83 5.11
CA ILE A 195 18.62 -4.34 4.09
C ILE A 195 19.07 -5.76 4.43
N THR A 196 19.43 -6.03 5.68
CA THR A 196 19.87 -7.36 6.11
C THR A 196 18.74 -8.38 5.93
N GLN A 197 17.51 -8.03 6.31
CA GLN A 197 16.35 -8.89 6.10
C GLN A 197 16.13 -9.17 4.61
N TYR A 198 16.17 -8.15 3.76
CA TYR A 198 15.85 -8.30 2.33
C TYR A 198 16.93 -9.08 1.58
N LEU A 199 18.20 -8.90 1.96
CA LEU A 199 19.31 -9.69 1.42
C LEU A 199 19.25 -11.15 1.85
N ALA A 200 18.74 -11.45 3.05
CA ALA A 200 18.52 -12.84 3.46
C ALA A 200 17.46 -13.53 2.59
N GLU A 201 16.38 -12.83 2.24
CA GLU A 201 15.30 -13.37 1.39
C GLU A 201 15.72 -13.62 -0.07
N LEU A 202 16.86 -13.07 -0.51
CA LEU A 202 17.46 -13.41 -1.79
C LEU A 202 17.91 -14.88 -1.84
N TRP A 203 18.16 -15.52 -0.70
CA TRP A 203 18.54 -16.93 -0.60
C TRP A 203 17.35 -17.85 -0.29
N ASN A 204 16.13 -17.34 -0.35
CA ASN A 204 14.93 -18.13 -0.12
C ASN A 204 14.80 -19.24 -1.18
N PRO A 205 14.43 -20.49 -0.82
CA PRO A 205 14.24 -21.57 -1.79
C PRO A 205 13.14 -21.24 -2.82
N GLU A 206 12.15 -20.45 -2.43
CA GLU A 206 11.02 -20.08 -3.30
C GLU A 206 11.42 -18.98 -4.28
N GLU A 207 11.40 -19.31 -5.58
CA GLU A 207 11.77 -18.38 -6.67
C GLU A 207 10.97 -17.09 -6.64
N MET A 208 9.66 -17.18 -6.46
CA MET A 208 8.80 -15.99 -6.45
C MET A 208 9.07 -15.07 -5.27
N THR A 209 9.51 -15.63 -4.14
CA THR A 209 9.96 -14.85 -2.98
C THR A 209 11.24 -14.09 -3.33
N ARG A 210 12.24 -14.77 -3.90
CA ARG A 210 13.48 -14.12 -4.37
C ARG A 210 13.20 -13.00 -5.36
N CYS A 211 12.32 -13.24 -6.33
CA CYS A 211 11.89 -12.24 -7.31
C CYS A 211 11.23 -11.02 -6.65
N GLY A 212 10.36 -11.23 -5.66
CA GLY A 212 9.71 -10.17 -4.90
C GLY A 212 10.71 -9.29 -4.16
N PHE A 213 11.61 -9.90 -3.39
CA PHE A 213 12.62 -9.15 -2.61
C PHE A 213 13.72 -8.52 -3.47
N SER A 214 14.04 -9.11 -4.62
CA SER A 214 14.96 -8.49 -5.59
C SER A 214 14.39 -7.18 -6.14
N LEU A 215 13.09 -7.17 -6.49
CA LEU A 215 12.40 -5.95 -6.92
C LEU A 215 12.24 -4.94 -5.78
N ALA A 216 11.94 -5.41 -4.57
CA ALA A 216 11.83 -4.57 -3.38
C ALA A 216 13.14 -3.82 -3.10
N LEU A 217 14.29 -4.50 -3.15
CA LEU A 217 15.62 -3.88 -3.02
C LEU A 217 15.87 -2.82 -4.09
N GLY A 218 15.46 -3.08 -5.32
CA GLY A 218 15.58 -2.12 -6.43
C GLY A 218 14.67 -0.90 -6.31
N ALA A 219 13.56 -1.00 -5.56
CA ALA A 219 12.61 0.08 -5.34
C ALA A 219 12.91 0.93 -4.10
N LEU A 220 13.92 0.54 -3.29
CA LEU A 220 14.31 1.30 -2.12
C LEU A 220 14.81 2.70 -2.53
N PRO A 221 14.37 3.76 -1.83
CA PRO A 221 14.88 5.11 -2.03
C PRO A 221 16.41 5.21 -1.91
N GLY A 222 17.03 6.10 -2.68
CA GLY A 222 18.49 6.24 -2.72
C GLY A 222 19.12 6.54 -1.35
N PHE A 223 18.42 7.24 -0.46
CA PHE A 223 18.92 7.52 0.89
C PHE A 223 19.04 6.26 1.75
N LEU A 224 18.19 5.24 1.54
CA LEU A 224 18.30 3.93 2.19
C LEU A 224 19.41 3.08 1.58
N LEU A 225 19.84 3.34 0.34
CA LEU A 225 20.95 2.60 -0.29
C LEU A 225 22.31 3.24 -0.04
N LYS A 226 22.34 4.48 0.48
CA LYS A 226 23.57 5.23 0.78
C LYS A 226 24.44 4.44 1.75
N GLY A 227 25.69 4.17 1.36
CA GLY A 227 26.64 3.36 2.13
C GLY A 227 26.46 1.84 2.03
N ARG A 228 25.36 1.35 1.46
CA ARG A 228 25.01 -0.09 1.38
C ARG A 228 24.84 -0.61 -0.04
N LEU A 229 24.88 0.27 -1.04
CA LEU A 229 24.66 -0.06 -2.44
C LEU A 229 25.53 -1.22 -2.94
N GLN A 230 26.83 -1.26 -2.60
CA GLN A 230 27.72 -2.35 -3.03
C GLN A 230 27.30 -3.70 -2.45
N GLN A 231 26.86 -3.73 -1.19
CA GLN A 231 26.34 -4.95 -0.57
C GLN A 231 25.06 -5.42 -1.28
N VAL A 232 24.15 -4.50 -1.60
CA VAL A 232 22.91 -4.80 -2.32
C VAL A 232 23.19 -5.33 -3.72
N LEU A 233 24.06 -4.67 -4.49
CA LEU A 233 24.45 -5.12 -5.83
C LEU A 233 25.14 -6.49 -5.80
N THR A 234 25.96 -6.76 -4.78
CA THR A 234 26.63 -8.06 -4.63
C THR A 234 25.60 -9.16 -4.35
N GLY A 235 24.63 -8.92 -3.46
CA GLY A 235 23.54 -9.86 -3.18
C GLY A 235 22.67 -10.14 -4.41
N LEU A 236 22.27 -9.08 -5.14
CA LEU A 236 21.49 -9.20 -6.37
C LEU A 236 22.26 -9.93 -7.48
N ARG A 237 23.57 -9.71 -7.59
CA ARG A 237 24.40 -10.46 -8.53
C ARG A 237 24.48 -11.95 -8.16
N ALA A 238 24.65 -12.27 -6.88
CA ALA A 238 24.79 -13.64 -6.42
C ALA A 238 23.60 -14.53 -6.83
N VAL A 239 22.37 -14.01 -6.80
CA VAL A 239 21.17 -14.76 -7.20
C VAL A 239 21.00 -14.94 -8.71
N THR A 240 21.73 -14.18 -9.54
CA THR A 240 21.74 -14.37 -11.00
C THR A 240 22.69 -15.46 -11.46
N HIS A 241 23.61 -15.90 -10.60
CA HIS A 241 24.49 -17.01 -10.88
C HIS A 241 23.72 -18.33 -10.69
N THR A 242 23.15 -18.85 -11.77
CA THR A 242 22.68 -20.24 -11.81
C THR A 242 23.91 -21.14 -11.74
N SER A 243 24.11 -21.84 -10.62
CA SER A 243 25.03 -22.98 -10.61
C SER A 243 24.55 -23.99 -11.66
N PRO A 244 25.45 -24.49 -12.54
CA PRO A 244 25.10 -25.47 -13.56
C PRO A 244 24.63 -26.81 -12.96
#